data_AF-A0A2A6BL33-F1
#
_entry.id   AF-A0A2A6BL33-F1
#
_cell.length_a   1.000
_cell.length_b   1.000
_cell.length_c   1.000
_cell.angle_alpha   90.00
_cell.angle_beta   90.00
_cell.angle_gamma   90.00
#
_symmetry.space_group_name_H-M   'P 1'
#
loop_
_entity.id
_entity.type
_entity.pdbx_description
1 polymer ?
#
loop_
_entity_poly.entity_id
_entity_poly.type
_entity_poly.pdbx_seq_one_letter_code
_entity_poly.pdbx_strand_id
1 'polypeptide(L)'
;MNIDWEKWFVDTSSMTIDERWEVVKEKYWFVLEFWQTAYVSRFLIITSLLALFVYTKILFRPPFYGNNTFKLIVLGGMADLLSCHAYLFLNGLLSYPFMFDFYKSMKNSDIYNVLLAFEAFLNGVALHSDFFLALNRLRALISPNAKRVSLMYVENFWRVVTYCQTFMVVITLTITGIFACFGYRRLFTDPLFAGNNTMLNAERDD
;
A
#
# COMPACT_ATOMS: atom_id res chain seq x y z
N MET A 1 -3.66 -1.26 18.71
CA MET A 1 -5.01 -1.83 18.87
C MET A 1 -4.82 -3.34 19.03
N ASN A 2 -5.00 -3.88 20.24
CA ASN A 2 -4.78 -5.30 20.52
C ASN A 2 -6.10 -6.02 20.25
N ILE A 3 -6.26 -6.58 19.06
CA ILE A 3 -7.48 -7.27 18.66
C ILE A 3 -7.44 -8.66 19.31
N ASP A 4 -8.41 -8.93 20.18
CA ASP A 4 -8.49 -10.17 20.95
C ASP A 4 -9.28 -11.23 20.15
N TRP A 5 -8.53 -12.01 19.38
CA TRP A 5 -9.06 -12.94 18.37
C TRP A 5 -9.86 -14.12 18.97
N GLU A 6 -9.78 -14.37 20.27
CA GLU A 6 -10.55 -15.44 20.93
C GLU A 6 -12.05 -15.14 20.94
N LYS A 7 -12.46 -13.87 20.94
CA LYS A 7 -13.88 -13.46 20.88
C LYS A 7 -14.59 -13.84 19.58
N TRP A 8 -13.84 -14.10 18.51
CA TRP A 8 -14.40 -14.42 17.20
C TRP A 8 -14.91 -15.87 17.07
N PHE A 9 -14.52 -16.75 18.00
CA PHE A 9 -14.87 -18.18 17.99
C PHE A 9 -15.88 -18.57 19.07
N VAL A 10 -16.38 -17.62 19.86
CA VAL A 10 -17.35 -17.88 20.93
C VAL A 10 -18.76 -18.00 20.36
N ASP A 11 -19.49 -19.04 20.81
CA ASP A 11 -20.89 -19.24 20.45
C ASP A 11 -21.76 -18.10 21.01
N THR A 12 -22.28 -17.28 20.11
CA THR A 12 -23.05 -16.05 20.42
C THR A 12 -24.43 -16.34 21.03
N SER A 13 -24.82 -17.62 21.15
CA SER A 13 -26.09 -18.07 21.72
C SER A 13 -26.31 -17.64 23.18
N SER A 14 -25.24 -17.36 23.92
CA SER A 14 -25.27 -16.96 25.34
C SER A 14 -25.01 -15.47 25.63
N MET A 15 -24.77 -14.65 24.60
CA MET A 15 -24.38 -13.24 24.75
C MET A 15 -25.59 -12.30 24.86
N THR A 16 -25.42 -11.21 25.62
CA THR A 16 -26.39 -10.12 25.70
C THR A 16 -26.53 -9.40 24.35
N ILE A 17 -27.66 -8.72 24.13
CA ILE A 17 -27.95 -8.02 22.86
C ILE A 17 -26.85 -7.00 22.54
N ASP A 18 -26.35 -6.28 23.54
CA ASP A 18 -25.29 -5.26 23.38
C ASP A 18 -23.93 -5.87 22.99
N GLU A 19 -23.54 -7.00 23.59
CA GLU A 19 -22.32 -7.71 23.21
C GLU A 19 -22.40 -8.28 21.79
N ARG A 20 -23.59 -8.75 21.40
CA ARG A 20 -23.83 -9.26 20.05
C ARG A 20 -23.72 -8.14 19.00
N TRP A 21 -24.21 -6.93 19.31
CA TRP A 21 -24.07 -5.76 18.43
C TRP A 21 -22.62 -5.34 18.23
N GLU A 22 -21.78 -5.37 19.28
CA GLU A 22 -20.36 -5.03 19.15
C GLU A 22 -19.59 -6.07 18.31
N VAL A 23 -19.87 -7.36 18.45
CA VAL A 23 -19.26 -8.42 17.60
C VAL A 23 -19.69 -8.26 16.14
N VAL A 24 -20.95 -7.95 15.88
CA VAL A 24 -21.48 -7.71 14.53
C VAL A 24 -20.82 -6.47 13.92
N LYS A 25 -20.72 -5.39 14.67
CA LYS A 25 -20.07 -4.15 14.25
C LYS A 25 -18.59 -4.39 13.92
N GLU A 26 -17.84 -5.09 14.75
CA GLU A 26 -16.44 -5.45 14.51
C GLU A 26 -16.28 -6.27 13.23
N LYS A 27 -17.20 -7.22 12.96
CA LYS A 27 -17.26 -7.98 11.70
C LYS A 27 -17.47 -7.09 10.48
N TYR A 28 -18.39 -6.13 10.54
CA TYR A 28 -18.64 -5.20 9.44
C TYR A 28 -17.45 -4.28 9.18
N TRP A 29 -16.81 -3.76 10.23
CA TRP A 29 -15.60 -2.93 10.09
C TRP A 29 -14.47 -3.69 9.42
N PHE A 30 -14.23 -4.94 9.81
CA PHE A 30 -13.23 -5.80 9.19
C PHE A 30 -13.49 -6.00 7.69
N VAL A 31 -14.74 -6.27 7.29
CA VAL A 31 -15.11 -6.44 5.88
C VAL A 31 -14.90 -5.15 5.09
N LEU A 32 -15.24 -3.99 5.67
CA LEU A 32 -15.05 -2.70 5.04
C LEU A 32 -13.56 -2.37 4.86
N GLU A 33 -12.74 -2.54 5.89
CA GLU A 33 -11.29 -2.35 5.83
C GLU A 33 -10.64 -3.28 4.80
N PHE A 34 -11.13 -4.52 4.72
CA PHE A 34 -10.71 -5.50 3.71
C PHE A 34 -10.98 -5.02 2.29
N TRP A 35 -12.21 -4.59 2.00
CA TRP A 35 -12.59 -4.08 0.68
C TRP A 35 -11.85 -2.79 0.33
N GLN A 36 -11.70 -1.88 1.29
CA GLN A 36 -10.94 -0.65 1.12
C GLN A 36 -9.48 -0.95 0.77
N THR A 37 -8.83 -1.83 1.53
CA THR A 37 -7.43 -2.22 1.29
C THR A 37 -7.27 -2.89 -0.07
N ALA A 38 -8.19 -3.79 -0.44
CA ALA A 38 -8.19 -4.45 -1.74
C ALA A 38 -8.38 -3.47 -2.90
N TYR A 39 -9.25 -2.46 -2.73
CA TYR A 39 -9.47 -1.42 -3.74
C TYR A 39 -8.24 -0.53 -3.88
N VAL A 40 -7.73 0.02 -2.77
CA VAL A 40 -6.53 0.88 -2.77
C VAL A 40 -5.32 0.15 -3.36
N SER A 41 -5.12 -1.12 -3.02
CA SER A 41 -4.04 -1.95 -3.60
C SER A 41 -4.12 -2.04 -5.13
N ARG A 42 -5.31 -2.29 -5.69
CA ARG A 42 -5.51 -2.36 -7.15
C ARG A 42 -5.22 -1.02 -7.83
N PHE A 43 -5.70 0.09 -7.26
CA PHE A 43 -5.42 1.42 -7.78
C PHE A 43 -3.93 1.75 -7.71
N LEU A 44 -3.24 1.31 -6.67
CA LEU A 44 -1.81 1.51 -6.51
C LEU A 44 -1.01 0.75 -7.59
N ILE A 45 -1.41 -0.47 -7.92
CA ILE A 45 -0.80 -1.25 -9.01
C ILE A 45 -0.99 -0.53 -10.36
N ILE A 46 -2.21 -0.10 -10.68
CA ILE A 46 -2.51 0.59 -11.94
C ILE A 46 -1.71 1.89 -12.05
N THR A 47 -1.70 2.70 -10.99
CA THR A 47 -0.96 3.96 -10.92
C THR A 47 0.54 3.73 -11.08
N SER A 48 1.08 2.66 -10.48
CA SER A 48 2.50 2.31 -10.59
C SER A 48 2.92 1.94 -12.00
N LEU A 49 2.11 1.14 -12.69
CA LEU A 49 2.37 0.76 -14.09
C LEU A 49 2.33 1.98 -15.01
N LEU A 50 1.34 2.85 -14.80
CA LEU A 50 1.21 4.10 -15.56
C LEU A 50 2.39 5.03 -15.31
N ALA A 51 2.80 5.20 -14.05
CA ALA A 51 3.94 6.02 -13.67
C ALA A 51 5.23 5.50 -14.28
N LEU A 52 5.49 4.19 -14.21
CA LEU A 52 6.68 3.57 -14.79
C LEU A 52 6.74 3.77 -16.31
N PHE A 53 5.60 3.67 -17.00
CA PHE A 53 5.49 3.96 -18.43
C PHE A 53 5.81 5.43 -18.76
N VAL A 54 5.22 6.37 -18.02
CA VAL A 54 5.43 7.81 -18.21
C VAL A 54 6.87 8.20 -17.91
N TYR A 55 7.43 7.74 -16.79
CA TYR A 55 8.80 8.06 -16.38
C TYR A 55 9.84 7.48 -17.32
N THR A 56 9.65 6.25 -17.81
CA THR A 56 10.49 5.67 -18.85
C THR A 56 10.47 6.56 -20.11
N LYS A 57 9.29 7.02 -20.56
CA LYS A 57 9.20 7.92 -21.71
C LYS A 57 9.92 9.25 -21.48
N ILE A 58 9.82 9.83 -20.29
CA ILE A 58 10.48 11.10 -19.96
C ILE A 58 12.00 10.93 -19.92
N LEU A 59 12.50 9.82 -19.38
CA LEU A 59 13.94 9.58 -19.22
C LEU A 59 14.65 9.33 -20.56
N PHE A 60 14.03 8.58 -21.48
CA PHE A 60 14.64 8.16 -22.74
C PHE A 60 14.37 9.08 -23.93
N ARG A 61 13.47 10.07 -23.81
CA ARG A 61 13.21 11.02 -24.89
C ARG A 61 14.36 12.05 -24.99
N PRO A 62 15.00 12.20 -26.17
CA PRO A 62 16.10 13.13 -26.40
C PRO A 62 15.89 14.58 -25.92
N PRO A 63 14.69 15.20 -26.06
CA PRO A 63 14.49 16.57 -25.60
C PRO A 63 14.53 16.74 -24.06
N PHE A 64 14.41 15.65 -23.30
CA PHE A 64 14.29 15.68 -21.84
C PHE A 64 15.49 15.07 -21.10
N TYR A 65 16.30 14.26 -21.77
CA TYR A 65 17.47 13.57 -21.18
C TYR A 65 18.50 14.53 -20.56
N GLY A 66 18.67 15.74 -21.13
CA GLY A 66 19.61 16.74 -20.63
C GLY A 66 19.10 17.61 -19.47
N ASN A 67 17.82 17.51 -19.10
CA ASN A 67 17.22 18.40 -18.12
C ASN A 67 17.06 17.74 -16.74
N ASN A 68 17.88 18.17 -15.78
CA ASN A 68 17.90 17.64 -14.42
C ASN A 68 16.60 17.87 -13.64
N THR A 69 15.81 18.88 -14.02
CA THR A 69 14.49 19.11 -13.40
C THR A 69 13.54 17.94 -13.67
N PHE A 70 13.50 17.42 -14.90
CA PHE A 70 12.66 16.27 -15.22
C PHE A 70 13.14 15.00 -14.52
N LYS A 71 14.46 14.83 -14.39
CA LYS A 71 15.05 13.72 -13.62
C LYS A 71 14.67 13.78 -12.14
N LEU A 72 14.67 14.96 -11.52
CA LEU A 72 14.24 15.15 -10.12
C LEU A 72 12.74 14.90 -9.93
N ILE A 73 11.89 15.33 -10.88
CA ILE A 73 10.44 15.04 -10.83
C ILE A 73 10.19 13.54 -10.87
N VAL A 74 10.87 12.83 -11.77
CA VAL A 74 10.77 11.37 -11.88
C VAL A 74 11.26 10.69 -10.61
N LEU A 75 12.33 11.18 -10.00
CA LEU A 75 12.92 10.61 -8.79
C LEU A 75 12.01 10.80 -7.56
N GLY A 76 11.47 12.00 -7.37
CA GLY A 76 10.51 12.29 -6.30
C GLY A 76 9.24 11.46 -6.43
N GLY A 77 8.64 11.44 -7.63
CA GLY A 77 7.41 10.67 -7.87
C GLY A 77 7.58 9.16 -7.69
N MET A 78 8.74 8.60 -8.02
CA MET A 78 9.05 7.19 -7.73
C MET A 78 9.25 6.92 -6.24
N ALA A 79 9.90 7.83 -5.51
CA ALA A 79 10.08 7.70 -4.07
C ALA A 79 8.72 7.71 -3.34
N ASP A 80 7.80 8.59 -3.74
CA ASP A 80 6.43 8.64 -3.19
C ASP A 80 5.63 7.37 -3.47
N LEU A 81 5.71 6.86 -4.71
CA LEU A 81 5.07 5.60 -5.08
C LEU A 81 5.60 4.45 -4.23
N LEU A 82 6.92 4.35 -4.07
CA LEU A 82 7.56 3.30 -3.30
C LEU A 82 7.21 3.40 -1.80
N SER A 83 7.14 4.62 -1.27
CA SER A 83 6.66 4.91 0.09
C SER A 83 5.22 4.44 0.28
N CYS A 84 4.34 4.70 -0.70
CA CYS A 84 2.95 4.23 -0.65
C CYS A 84 2.84 2.69 -0.63
N HIS A 85 3.70 1.97 -1.34
CA HIS A 85 3.74 0.50 -1.28
C HIS A 85 4.22 0.01 0.09
N ALA A 86 5.26 0.64 0.63
CA ALA A 86 5.78 0.32 1.97
C ALA A 86 4.71 0.54 3.04
N TYR A 87 3.98 1.67 2.97
CA TYR A 87 2.88 1.98 3.88
C TYR A 87 1.74 0.96 3.78
N LEU A 88 1.31 0.60 2.57
CA LEU A 88 0.23 -0.38 2.39
C LEU A 88 0.64 -1.78 2.89
N PHE A 89 1.91 -2.14 2.70
CA PHE A 89 2.46 -3.39 3.22
C PHE A 89 2.59 -3.39 4.75
N LEU A 90 3.15 -2.34 5.35
CA LEU A 90 3.38 -2.28 6.79
C LEU A 90 2.08 -2.07 7.58
N ASN A 91 1.26 -1.12 7.18
CA ASN A 91 0.09 -0.71 7.95
C ASN A 91 -1.20 -1.40 7.49
N GLY A 92 -1.33 -1.68 6.19
CA GLY A 92 -2.47 -2.42 5.68
C GLY A 92 -2.34 -3.90 5.98
N LEU A 93 -1.28 -4.53 5.47
CA LEU A 93 -1.19 -5.99 5.41
C LEU A 93 -0.84 -6.66 6.75
N LEU A 94 0.08 -6.11 7.53
CA LEU A 94 0.48 -6.70 8.83
C LEU A 94 -0.62 -6.59 9.89
N SER A 95 -1.63 -5.75 9.65
CA SER A 95 -2.78 -5.59 10.55
C SER A 95 -3.78 -6.75 10.44
N TYR A 96 -3.68 -7.61 9.42
CA TYR A 96 -4.60 -8.73 9.24
C TYR A 96 -4.16 -9.99 10.01
N PRO A 97 -5.11 -10.78 10.55
CA PRO A 97 -4.82 -11.93 11.41
C PRO A 97 -4.08 -13.05 10.68
N PHE A 98 -4.28 -13.21 9.36
CA PHE A 98 -3.60 -14.25 8.58
C PHE A 98 -2.11 -13.97 8.34
N MET A 99 -1.66 -12.72 8.55
CA MET A 99 -0.26 -12.30 8.44
C MET A 99 0.44 -12.18 9.79
N PHE A 100 -0.24 -12.53 10.89
CA PHE A 100 0.31 -12.35 12.23
C PHE A 100 1.59 -13.17 12.47
N ASP A 101 1.65 -14.41 11.98
CA ASP A 101 2.84 -15.24 12.08
C ASP A 101 4.01 -14.68 11.27
N PHE A 102 3.72 -14.11 10.09
CA PHE A 102 4.70 -13.42 9.27
C PHE A 102 5.20 -12.14 9.94
N TYR A 103 4.30 -11.34 10.52
CA TYR A 103 4.64 -10.17 11.33
C TYR A 103 5.55 -10.55 12.51
N LYS A 104 5.20 -11.60 13.26
CA LYS A 104 5.98 -12.09 14.38
C LYS A 104 7.37 -12.55 13.93
N SER A 105 7.45 -13.25 12.80
CA SER A 105 8.72 -13.64 12.18
C SER A 105 9.58 -12.43 11.78
N MET A 106 8.99 -11.42 11.14
CA MET A 106 9.67 -10.16 10.77
C MET A 106 10.15 -9.37 11.99
N LYS A 107 9.33 -9.33 13.05
CA LYS A 107 9.67 -8.62 14.29
C LYS A 107 10.83 -9.30 15.02
N ASN A 108 10.87 -10.63 15.00
CA ASN A 108 11.95 -11.40 15.62
C ASN A 108 13.28 -11.34 14.85
N SER A 109 13.26 -10.91 13.58
CA SER A 109 14.42 -10.87 12.70
C SER A 109 14.96 -9.45 12.44
N ASP A 110 14.49 -8.44 13.18
CA ASP A 110 14.81 -7.01 13.01
C ASP A 110 14.48 -6.41 11.62
N ILE A 111 13.95 -7.21 10.68
CA ILE A 111 13.54 -6.80 9.34
C ILE A 111 12.50 -5.69 9.40
N TYR A 112 11.63 -5.73 10.41
CA TYR A 112 10.63 -4.68 10.64
C TYR A 112 11.25 -3.28 10.81
N ASN A 113 12.33 -3.17 11.59
CA ASN A 113 13.03 -1.91 11.80
C ASN A 113 13.74 -1.43 10.53
N VAL A 114 14.28 -2.36 9.73
CA VAL A 114 14.89 -2.06 8.44
C VAL A 114 13.86 -1.51 7.45
N LEU A 115 12.66 -2.09 7.42
CA LEU A 115 11.57 -1.60 6.56
C LEU A 115 11.10 -0.20 6.96
N LEU A 116 10.96 0.07 8.26
CA LEU A 116 10.61 1.41 8.77
C LEU A 116 11.69 2.45 8.45
N ALA A 117 12.97 2.08 8.62
CA ALA A 117 14.09 2.94 8.26
C ALA A 117 14.11 3.22 6.74
N PHE A 118 13.77 2.22 5.92
CA PHE A 118 13.67 2.37 4.48
C PHE A 118 12.53 3.31 4.08
N GLU A 119 11.35 3.20 4.71
CA GLU A 119 10.23 4.13 4.50
C GLU A 119 10.62 5.57 4.86
N ALA A 120 11.24 5.77 6.03
CA ALA A 120 11.72 7.08 6.45
C ALA A 120 12.76 7.67 5.48
N PHE A 121 13.67 6.83 4.98
CA PHE A 121 14.65 7.23 3.98
C PHE A 121 13.98 7.68 2.67
N LEU A 122 13.00 6.93 2.16
CA LEU A 122 12.28 7.29 0.93
C LEU A 122 11.53 8.61 1.07
N ASN A 123 10.87 8.82 2.21
CA ASN A 123 10.21 10.10 2.50
C ASN A 123 11.22 11.25 2.55
N GLY A 124 12.42 11.01 3.09
CA GLY A 124 13.52 11.98 3.04
C GLY A 124 13.97 12.30 1.61
N VAL A 125 14.12 11.27 0.76
CA VAL A 125 14.47 11.43 -0.66
C VAL A 125 13.40 12.19 -1.43
N ALA A 126 12.12 11.89 -1.20
CA ALA A 126 11.01 12.62 -1.80
C ALA A 126 11.03 14.11 -1.41
N LEU A 127 11.14 14.40 -0.11
CA LEU A 127 11.20 15.77 0.41
C LEU A 127 12.39 16.55 -0.17
N HIS A 128 13.58 15.94 -0.23
CA HIS A 128 14.74 16.58 -0.83
C HIS A 128 14.55 16.81 -2.33
N SER A 129 13.94 15.87 -3.05
CA SER A 129 13.66 16.00 -4.48
C SER A 129 12.73 17.16 -4.77
N ASP A 130 11.67 17.32 -3.97
CA ASP A 130 10.72 18.43 -4.07
C ASP A 130 11.36 19.77 -3.73
N PHE A 131 12.21 19.81 -2.70
CA PHE A 131 12.97 21.00 -2.35
C PHE A 131 13.91 21.43 -3.49
N PHE A 132 14.65 20.48 -4.09
CA PHE A 132 15.52 20.76 -5.24
C PHE A 132 14.73 21.15 -6.49
N LEU A 133 13.54 20.60 -6.69
CA LEU A 133 12.63 21.00 -7.76
C LEU A 133 12.16 22.45 -7.57
N ALA A 134 11.76 22.82 -6.35
CA ALA A 134 11.37 24.18 -5.99
C ALA A 134 12.54 25.16 -6.20
N LEU A 135 13.74 24.80 -5.75
CA LEU A 135 14.97 25.60 -5.99
C LEU A 135 15.29 25.75 -7.47
N ASN A 136 15.15 24.69 -8.27
CA ASN A 136 15.37 24.77 -9.71
C ASN A 136 14.36 25.69 -10.40
N ARG A 137 13.09 25.70 -9.96
CA ARG A 137 12.07 26.63 -10.45
C ARG A 137 12.36 28.07 -10.02
N LEU A 138 12.73 28.29 -8.75
CA LEU A 138 13.11 29.59 -8.23
C LEU A 138 14.34 30.17 -8.95
N ARG A 139 15.35 29.33 -9.19
CA ARG A 139 16.57 29.72 -9.93
C ARG A 139 16.27 30.08 -11.38
N ALA A 140 15.35 29.38 -12.03
CA ALA A 140 14.91 29.71 -13.39
C ALA A 140 14.22 31.09 -13.45
N LEU A 141 13.51 31.48 -12.39
CA LEU A 141 12.89 32.81 -12.27
C LEU A 141 13.91 33.92 -11.98
N ILE A 142 14.90 33.65 -11.11
CA ILE A 142 15.90 34.66 -10.69
C ILE A 142 17.03 34.82 -11.73
N SER A 143 17.47 33.73 -12.36
CA SER A 143 18.62 33.76 -13.27
C SER A 143 18.43 32.75 -14.42
N PRO A 144 17.70 33.12 -15.48
CA PRO A 144 17.41 32.23 -16.61
C PRO A 144 18.67 31.78 -17.38
N ASN A 145 19.80 32.47 -17.25
CA ASN A 145 21.05 32.18 -17.96
C ASN A 145 22.09 31.37 -17.15
N ALA A 146 21.79 30.93 -15.93
CA ALA A 146 22.75 30.17 -15.12
C ALA A 146 22.91 28.73 -15.65
N LYS A 147 24.16 28.28 -15.88
CA LYS A 147 24.47 26.91 -16.30
C LYS A 147 23.92 25.87 -15.30
N ARG A 148 23.31 24.80 -15.83
CA ARG A 148 22.71 23.72 -15.03
C ARG A 148 23.80 22.86 -14.40
N VAL A 149 23.67 22.59 -13.10
CA VAL A 149 24.54 21.65 -12.37
C VAL A 149 24.22 20.25 -12.86
N SER A 150 25.20 19.53 -13.42
CA SER A 150 25.04 18.16 -13.91
C SER A 150 25.00 17.18 -12.74
N LEU A 151 23.88 16.46 -12.62
CA LEU A 151 23.70 15.44 -11.58
C LEU A 151 24.13 14.09 -12.17
N MET A 152 25.42 13.75 -11.97
CA MET A 152 26.07 12.56 -12.54
C MET A 152 25.64 11.22 -11.88
N TYR A 153 24.72 11.26 -10.90
CA TYR A 153 24.29 10.10 -10.11
C TYR A 153 22.94 9.49 -10.54
N VAL A 154 22.28 10.03 -11.55
CA VAL A 154 20.88 9.69 -11.85
C VAL A 154 20.71 8.28 -12.45
N GLU A 155 21.63 7.81 -13.29
CA GLU A 155 21.42 6.54 -14.02
C GLU A 155 21.52 5.30 -13.13
N ASN A 156 22.51 5.24 -12.24
CA ASN A 156 22.66 4.12 -11.31
C ASN A 156 21.55 4.13 -10.25
N PHE A 157 21.19 5.32 -9.76
CA PHE A 157 20.09 5.48 -8.82
C PHE A 157 18.74 5.07 -9.45
N TRP A 158 18.50 5.44 -10.70
CA TRP A 158 17.29 5.04 -11.44
C TRP A 158 17.14 3.53 -11.54
N ARG A 159 18.22 2.79 -11.83
CA ARG A 159 18.18 1.32 -11.89
C ARG A 159 17.76 0.72 -10.55
N VAL A 160 18.39 1.14 -9.46
CA VAL A 160 18.07 0.66 -8.10
C VAL A 160 16.61 0.94 -7.75
N VAL A 161 16.15 2.17 -7.97
CA VAL A 161 14.74 2.56 -7.70
C VAL A 161 13.77 1.76 -8.56
N THR A 162 14.08 1.53 -9.83
CA THR A 162 13.22 0.73 -10.73
C THR A 162 13.15 -0.72 -10.27
N TYR A 163 14.25 -1.33 -9.83
CA TYR A 163 14.26 -2.67 -9.26
C TYR A 163 13.47 -2.77 -7.96
N CYS A 164 13.61 -1.78 -7.07
CA CYS A 164 12.80 -1.71 -5.85
C CYS A 164 11.32 -1.58 -6.18
N GLN A 165 10.94 -0.75 -7.15
CA GLN A 165 9.56 -0.56 -7.56
C GLN A 165 8.97 -1.84 -8.17
N THR A 166 9.68 -2.51 -9.08
CA THR A 166 9.19 -3.76 -9.68
C THR A 166 9.04 -4.86 -8.63
N PHE A 167 9.99 -4.96 -7.69
CA PHE A 167 9.89 -5.87 -6.56
C PHE A 167 8.66 -5.59 -5.68
N MET A 168 8.41 -4.33 -5.31
CA MET A 168 7.23 -3.95 -4.51
C MET A 168 5.91 -4.16 -5.25
N VAL A 169 5.87 -3.95 -6.57
CA VAL A 169 4.69 -4.25 -7.39
C VAL A 169 4.42 -5.76 -7.42
N VAL A 170 5.46 -6.59 -7.58
CA VAL A 170 5.31 -8.05 -7.55
C VAL A 170 4.80 -8.51 -6.19
N ILE A 171 5.34 -7.98 -5.10
CA ILE A 171 4.84 -8.24 -3.73
C ILE A 171 3.36 -7.86 -3.65
N THR A 172 2.99 -6.64 -4.04
CA THR A 172 1.61 -6.16 -3.97
C THR A 172 0.65 -6.99 -4.81
N LEU A 173 1.08 -7.48 -5.98
CA LEU A 173 0.33 -8.42 -6.82
C LEU A 173 0.13 -9.77 -6.14
N THR A 174 1.19 -10.37 -5.58
CA THR A 174 1.08 -11.64 -4.85
C THR A 174 0.12 -11.53 -3.69
N ILE A 175 0.19 -10.44 -2.93
CA ILE A 175 -0.70 -10.14 -1.81
C ILE A 175 -2.14 -9.95 -2.26
N THR A 176 -2.36 -9.15 -3.31
CA THR A 176 -3.70 -8.94 -3.86
C THR A 176 -4.29 -10.25 -4.38
N GLY A 177 -3.47 -11.13 -4.95
CA GLY A 177 -3.86 -12.48 -5.35
C GLY A 177 -4.24 -13.35 -4.16
N ILE A 178 -3.43 -13.36 -3.09
CA ILE A 178 -3.73 -14.06 -1.84
C ILE A 178 -5.04 -13.54 -1.24
N PHE A 179 -5.24 -12.23 -1.19
CA PHE A 179 -6.49 -11.62 -0.73
C PHE A 179 -7.69 -11.99 -1.57
N ALA A 180 -7.56 -12.05 -2.90
CA ALA A 180 -8.62 -12.50 -3.77
C ALA A 180 -8.99 -13.97 -3.47
N CYS A 181 -8.00 -14.84 -3.29
CA CYS A 181 -8.22 -16.25 -2.96
C CYS A 181 -8.83 -16.45 -1.55
N PHE A 182 -8.27 -15.79 -0.53
CA PHE A 182 -8.74 -15.92 0.86
C PHE A 182 -10.07 -15.20 1.10
N GLY A 183 -10.22 -14.01 0.56
CA GLY A 183 -11.46 -13.24 0.60
C GLY A 183 -12.61 -13.99 -0.05
N TYR A 184 -12.38 -14.55 -1.25
CA TYR A 184 -13.38 -15.37 -1.93
C TYR A 184 -13.73 -16.62 -1.13
N ARG A 185 -12.73 -17.32 -0.57
CA ARG A 185 -13.00 -18.50 0.26
C ARG A 185 -13.83 -18.15 1.49
N ARG A 186 -13.48 -17.10 2.24
CA ARG A 186 -14.16 -16.75 3.50
C ARG A 186 -15.56 -16.16 3.29
N LEU A 187 -15.74 -15.25 2.31
CA LEU A 187 -17.06 -14.68 1.99
C LEU A 187 -18.08 -15.73 1.50
N PHE A 188 -17.63 -16.78 0.81
CA PHE A 188 -18.53 -17.82 0.27
C PHE A 188 -18.64 -19.08 1.13
N THR A 189 -17.80 -19.25 2.15
CA THR A 189 -17.89 -20.40 3.08
C THR A 189 -18.45 -20.05 4.45
N ASP A 190 -18.54 -18.76 4.81
CA ASP A 190 -19.20 -18.37 6.05
C ASP A 190 -20.74 -18.57 5.92
N PRO A 191 -21.36 -19.45 6.74
CA PRO A 191 -22.79 -19.76 6.69
C PRO A 191 -23.71 -18.58 7.07
N LEU A 192 -23.13 -17.46 7.51
CA LEU A 192 -23.83 -16.20 7.77
C LEU A 192 -24.12 -15.37 6.50
N PHE A 193 -23.33 -15.55 5.42
CA PHE A 193 -23.53 -14.87 4.13
C PHE A 193 -24.08 -15.80 3.04
N ALA A 194 -23.88 -17.11 3.18
CA ALA A 194 -24.57 -18.13 2.40
C ALA A 194 -26.03 -18.24 2.89
N GLY A 195 -26.87 -17.30 2.45
CA GLY A 195 -28.30 -17.18 2.74
C GLY A 195 -28.93 -18.35 3.48
N ASN A 196 -28.94 -18.27 4.82
CA ASN A 196 -29.82 -19.10 5.60
C ASN A 196 -31.23 -18.50 5.49
N ASN A 197 -31.90 -18.79 4.37
CA ASN A 197 -33.33 -18.51 4.13
C ASN A 197 -34.26 -19.21 5.14
N THR A 198 -33.72 -19.79 6.21
CA THR A 198 -34.49 -20.42 7.28
C THR A 198 -34.97 -19.43 8.34
N MET A 199 -34.39 -18.23 8.45
CA MET A 199 -34.87 -17.22 9.41
C MET A 199 -36.16 -16.50 8.98
N LEU A 200 -36.45 -16.40 7.67
CA LEU A 200 -37.70 -15.80 7.19
C LEU A 200 -38.92 -16.75 7.26
N ASN A 201 -38.70 -18.03 7.54
CA ASN A 201 -39.79 -19.00 7.72
C ASN A 201 -40.15 -19.22 9.19
N ALA A 202 -39.32 -18.77 10.15
CA ALA A 202 -39.60 -18.91 11.57
C ALA A 202 -40.47 -17.78 12.13
N GLU A 203 -40.62 -16.66 11.42
CA GLU A 203 -41.46 -15.51 11.82
C GLU A 203 -42.83 -15.51 11.11
N ARG A 204 -43.18 -16.59 10.41
CA ARG A 204 -44.49 -16.75 9.74
C ARG A 204 -45.43 -17.74 10.44
N ASP A 205 -44.93 -18.44 11.46
CA ASP A 205 -45.70 -19.45 12.20
C ASP A 205 -46.04 -19.02 13.65
N ASP A 206 -45.85 -17.75 14.00
CA ASP A 206 -46.38 -17.12 15.23
C ASP A 206 -47.42 -16.03 14.91
#